data_AF-A0A6L8IAH7-F1
#
_entry.id   AF-A0A6L8IAH7-F1
#
_cell.length_a   1.000
_cell.length_b   1.000
_cell.length_c   1.000
_cell.angle_alpha   90.00
_cell.angle_beta   90.00
_cell.angle_gamma   90.00
#
_symmetry.space_group_name_H-M   'P 1'
#
loop_
_entity.id
_entity.type
_entity.pdbx_description
1 polymer ?
#
loop_
_entity_poly.entity_id
_entity_poly.type
_entity_poly.pdbx_seq_one_letter_code
_entity_poly.pdbx_strand_id
1 'polypeptide(L)'
;SQAVQTEEQLTRFRGQLDQLVADAEARIADAEAKIAGFETSALEAGGASAAGNRFAIARLRAAVETGAPYSDVISTMEGVPPELADHARTGIPTLHALRQEFPSAARAALAASRSISGEGTVGDRIVTFLRHATNARSLTPREGDSADAILSRAEAHVAEGDLPAALAELDSLPGAPRAAIAGWVAKAEFRLAVLGAIDVLAGGMN
;
A
#
# COMPACT_ATOMS: atom_id res chain seq x y z
N SER A 1 36.55 -12.55 -18.97
CA SER A 1 36.36 -11.32 -19.74
C SER A 1 35.17 -10.55 -19.21
N GLN A 2 35.38 -9.34 -18.67
CA GLN A 2 34.28 -8.49 -18.18
C GLN A 2 33.27 -8.15 -19.30
N ALA A 3 33.73 -8.04 -20.55
CA ALA A 3 32.87 -7.85 -21.72
C ALA A 3 31.80 -8.95 -21.91
N VAL A 4 32.17 -10.22 -21.66
CA VAL A 4 31.25 -11.37 -21.80
C VAL A 4 30.20 -11.36 -20.68
N GLN A 5 30.56 -10.95 -19.46
CA GLN A 5 29.60 -10.78 -18.37
C GLN A 5 28.61 -9.64 -18.61
N THR A 6 29.07 -8.53 -19.21
CA THR A 6 28.20 -7.41 -19.59
C THR A 6 27.22 -7.79 -20.70
N GLU A 7 27.67 -8.56 -21.70
CA GLU A 7 26.79 -9.08 -22.75
C GLU A 7 25.72 -10.05 -22.21
N GLU A 8 26.09 -10.93 -21.28
CA GLU A 8 25.12 -11.81 -20.61
C GLU A 8 24.10 -11.04 -19.76
N GLN A 9 24.54 -10.01 -19.04
CA GLN A 9 23.65 -9.14 -18.25
C GLN A 9 22.70 -8.34 -19.13
N LEU A 10 23.18 -7.78 -20.24
CA LEU A 10 22.35 -7.06 -21.21
C LEU A 10 21.33 -7.99 -21.89
N THR A 11 21.74 -9.22 -22.20
CA THR A 11 20.85 -10.24 -22.77
C THR A 11 19.74 -10.61 -21.79
N ARG A 12 20.08 -10.84 -20.51
CA ARG A 12 19.07 -11.11 -19.47
C ARG A 12 18.14 -9.92 -19.26
N PHE A 13 18.67 -8.71 -19.17
CA PHE A 13 17.86 -7.51 -18.98
C PHE A 13 16.91 -7.27 -20.15
N ARG A 14 17.37 -7.51 -21.39
CA ARG A 14 16.53 -7.44 -22.58
C ARG A 14 15.42 -8.49 -22.55
N GLY A 15 15.74 -9.73 -22.16
CA GLY A 15 14.73 -10.77 -21.94
C GLY A 15 13.71 -10.42 -20.86
N GLN A 16 14.13 -9.77 -19.77
CA GLN A 16 13.24 -9.27 -18.72
C GLN A 16 12.32 -8.15 -19.21
N LEU A 17 12.84 -7.23 -20.04
CA LEU A 17 12.02 -6.18 -20.66
C LEU A 17 11.00 -6.77 -21.64
N ASP A 18 11.43 -7.72 -22.48
CA ASP A 18 10.53 -8.39 -23.44
C ASP A 18 9.42 -9.14 -22.69
N GLN A 19 9.75 -9.78 -21.57
CA GLN A 19 8.78 -10.47 -20.72
C GLN A 19 7.83 -9.50 -20.00
N LEU A 20 8.33 -8.35 -19.52
CA LEU A 20 7.50 -7.31 -18.91
C LEU A 20 6.54 -6.68 -19.93
N VAL A 21 6.99 -6.46 -21.16
CA VAL A 21 6.16 -5.98 -22.27
C VAL A 21 5.10 -7.02 -22.61
N ALA A 22 5.46 -8.29 -22.74
CA ALA A 22 4.52 -9.38 -23.00
C ALA A 22 3.46 -9.52 -21.89
N ASP A 23 3.86 -9.40 -20.62
CA ASP A 23 2.92 -9.43 -19.48
C ASP A 23 2.00 -8.20 -19.47
N ALA A 24 2.53 -7.02 -19.80
CA ALA A 24 1.72 -5.80 -19.93
C ALA A 24 0.72 -5.90 -21.09
N GLU A 25 1.15 -6.39 -22.25
CA GLU A 25 0.29 -6.65 -23.41
C GLU A 25 -0.77 -7.70 -23.09
N ALA A 26 -0.42 -8.78 -22.39
CA ALA A 26 -1.37 -9.80 -21.95
C ALA A 26 -2.41 -9.23 -20.98
N ARG A 27 -1.99 -8.35 -20.05
CA ARG A 27 -2.91 -7.66 -19.14
C ARG A 27 -3.81 -6.65 -19.85
N ILE A 28 -3.30 -5.97 -20.88
CA ILE A 28 -4.09 -5.07 -21.73
C ILE A 28 -5.10 -5.89 -22.53
N ALA A 29 -4.68 -6.98 -23.16
CA ALA A 29 -5.56 -7.87 -23.92
C ALA A 29 -6.63 -8.53 -23.03
N ASP A 30 -6.28 -8.96 -21.82
CA ASP A 30 -7.24 -9.49 -20.84
C ASP A 30 -8.21 -8.40 -20.36
N ALA A 31 -7.75 -7.16 -20.16
CA ALA A 31 -8.61 -6.04 -19.85
C ALA A 31 -9.56 -5.70 -21.02
N GLU A 32 -9.06 -5.67 -22.26
CA GLU A 32 -9.85 -5.44 -23.48
C GLU A 32 -10.86 -6.57 -23.71
N ALA A 33 -10.49 -7.83 -23.49
CA ALA A 33 -11.39 -8.97 -23.59
C ALA A 33 -12.49 -8.92 -22.52
N LYS A 34 -12.15 -8.50 -21.29
CA LYS A 34 -13.14 -8.25 -20.23
C LYS A 34 -14.07 -7.10 -20.60
N ILE A 35 -13.55 -6.01 -21.16
CA ILE A 35 -14.37 -4.88 -21.67
C ILE A 35 -15.32 -5.36 -22.77
N ALA A 36 -14.83 -6.08 -23.78
CA ALA A 36 -15.65 -6.62 -24.87
C ALA A 36 -16.70 -7.63 -24.38
N GLY A 37 -16.36 -8.46 -23.37
CA GLY A 37 -17.30 -9.36 -22.69
C GLY A 37 -18.38 -8.60 -21.92
N PHE A 38 -18.02 -7.48 -21.29
CA PHE A 38 -18.96 -6.57 -20.64
C PHE A 38 -19.85 -5.81 -21.63
N GLU A 39 -19.36 -5.47 -22.81
CA GLU A 39 -20.15 -4.85 -23.90
C GLU A 39 -21.16 -5.84 -24.49
N THR A 40 -20.72 -7.07 -24.78
CA THR A 40 -21.59 -8.15 -25.27
C THR A 40 -22.70 -8.46 -24.27
N SER A 41 -22.36 -8.53 -22.98
CA SER A 41 -23.34 -8.72 -21.90
C SER A 41 -24.23 -7.49 -21.66
N ALA A 42 -23.78 -6.27 -22.00
CA ALA A 42 -24.57 -5.04 -21.90
C ALA A 42 -25.64 -4.93 -22.99
N LEU A 43 -25.30 -5.37 -24.21
CA LEU A 43 -26.19 -5.40 -25.36
C LEU A 43 -27.35 -6.37 -25.13
N GLU A 44 -27.08 -7.51 -24.48
CA GLU A 44 -28.07 -8.52 -24.11
C GLU A 44 -28.99 -8.08 -22.95
N ALA A 45 -28.53 -7.17 -22.08
CA ALA A 45 -29.26 -6.71 -20.88
C ALA A 45 -30.06 -5.40 -21.06
N GLY A 46 -29.97 -4.73 -22.21
CA GLY A 46 -30.82 -3.58 -22.54
C GLY A 46 -30.40 -2.20 -22.00
N GLY A 47 -29.10 -1.86 -21.91
CA GLY A 47 -28.72 -0.49 -21.54
C GLY A 47 -27.30 -0.06 -21.86
N ALA A 48 -27.14 0.84 -22.84
CA ALA A 48 -25.90 1.58 -23.09
C ALA A 48 -25.35 2.26 -21.82
N SER A 49 -26.23 2.62 -20.86
CA SER A 49 -25.88 3.22 -19.58
C SER A 49 -25.12 2.27 -18.64
N ALA A 50 -25.42 0.97 -18.62
CA ALA A 50 -24.74 0.01 -17.74
C ALA A 50 -23.29 -0.25 -18.20
N ALA A 51 -23.05 -0.31 -19.51
CA ALA A 51 -21.71 -0.36 -20.08
C ALA A 51 -20.91 0.92 -19.78
N GLY A 52 -21.55 2.09 -19.93
CA GLY A 52 -20.96 3.39 -19.59
C GLY A 52 -20.54 3.49 -18.13
N ASN A 53 -21.39 3.04 -17.19
CA ASN A 53 -21.10 3.04 -15.76
C ASN A 53 -19.89 2.16 -15.42
N ARG A 54 -19.81 0.95 -15.99
CA ARG A 54 -18.65 0.05 -15.80
C ARG A 54 -17.35 0.66 -16.33
N PHE A 55 -17.41 1.28 -17.51
CA PHE A 55 -16.25 1.98 -18.08
C PHE A 55 -15.80 3.15 -17.20
N ALA A 56 -16.74 3.94 -16.70
CA ALA A 56 -16.46 5.06 -15.82
C ALA A 56 -15.79 4.59 -14.51
N ILE A 57 -16.29 3.52 -13.89
CA ILE A 57 -15.67 2.91 -12.70
C ILE A 57 -14.26 2.39 -12.99
N ALA A 58 -14.04 1.73 -14.13
CA ALA A 58 -12.72 1.24 -14.50
C ALA A 58 -11.71 2.39 -14.65
N ARG A 59 -12.13 3.49 -15.27
CA ARG A 59 -11.31 4.70 -15.41
C ARG A 59 -11.02 5.36 -14.05
N LEU A 60 -12.00 5.39 -13.15
CA LEU A 60 -11.81 5.93 -11.80
C LEU A 60 -10.80 5.10 -11.00
N ARG A 61 -10.91 3.77 -11.04
CA ARG A 61 -9.93 2.86 -10.40
C ARG A 61 -8.53 3.07 -10.95
N ALA A 62 -8.37 3.19 -12.26
CA ALA A 62 -7.07 3.44 -12.88
C ALA A 62 -6.47 4.78 -12.44
N ALA A 63 -7.28 5.84 -12.35
CA ALA A 63 -6.82 7.14 -11.87
C ALA A 63 -6.39 7.09 -10.40
N VAL A 64 -7.17 6.41 -9.54
CA VAL A 64 -6.85 6.19 -8.13
C VAL A 64 -5.58 5.34 -7.94
N GLU A 65 -5.35 4.36 -8.79
CA GLU A 65 -4.15 3.52 -8.73
C GLU A 65 -2.89 4.31 -9.10
N THR A 66 -3.00 5.16 -10.12
CA THR A 66 -1.90 6.00 -10.61
C THR A 66 -1.71 7.29 -9.81
N GLY A 67 -2.67 7.64 -8.95
CA GLY A 67 -2.70 8.91 -8.22
C GLY A 67 -3.02 10.11 -9.11
N ALA A 68 -3.51 9.87 -10.33
CA ALA A 68 -3.91 10.93 -11.24
C ALA A 68 -5.19 11.64 -10.76
N PRO A 69 -5.36 12.94 -11.05
CA PRO A 69 -6.63 13.60 -10.90
C PRO A 69 -7.74 12.87 -11.68
N TYR A 70 -8.92 12.81 -11.10
CA TYR A 70 -10.09 12.09 -11.64
C TYR A 70 -11.36 12.93 -11.65
N SER A 71 -11.25 14.25 -11.51
CA SER A 71 -12.37 15.19 -11.60
C SER A 71 -13.21 15.00 -12.86
N ASP A 72 -12.55 14.78 -13.99
CA ASP A 72 -13.21 14.60 -15.28
C ASP A 72 -14.03 13.29 -15.30
N VAL A 73 -13.54 12.26 -14.61
CA VAL A 73 -14.18 10.95 -14.55
C VAL A 73 -15.44 10.99 -13.69
N ILE A 74 -15.38 11.65 -12.54
CA ILE A 74 -16.52 11.72 -11.62
C ILE A 74 -17.58 12.73 -12.07
N SER A 75 -17.23 13.68 -12.96
CA SER A 75 -18.18 14.69 -13.47
C SER A 75 -19.34 14.10 -14.27
N THR A 76 -19.17 12.89 -14.80
CA THR A 76 -20.19 12.16 -15.55
C THR A 76 -20.90 11.09 -14.73
N MET A 77 -20.60 10.99 -13.43
CA MET A 77 -21.15 9.97 -12.53
C MET A 77 -22.19 10.59 -11.59
N GLU A 78 -23.24 9.82 -11.31
CA GLU A 78 -24.22 10.16 -10.28
C GLU A 78 -23.87 9.45 -8.96
N GLY A 79 -24.28 10.03 -7.82
CA GLY A 79 -24.11 9.39 -6.51
C GLY A 79 -22.67 9.33 -5.98
N VAL A 80 -21.76 10.16 -6.52
CA VAL A 80 -20.35 10.20 -6.09
C VAL A 80 -20.24 10.63 -4.61
N PRO A 81 -19.64 9.80 -3.73
CA PRO A 81 -19.42 10.15 -2.33
C PRO A 81 -18.52 11.39 -2.14
N PRO A 82 -18.73 12.20 -1.09
CA PRO A 82 -17.90 13.38 -0.81
C PRO A 82 -16.41 13.07 -0.71
N GLU A 83 -16.04 11.91 -0.16
CA GLU A 83 -14.67 11.46 0.03
C GLU A 83 -13.91 11.32 -1.30
N LEU A 84 -14.62 11.00 -2.38
CA LEU A 84 -14.10 10.97 -3.75
C LEU A 84 -14.11 12.37 -4.37
N ALA A 85 -15.18 13.13 -4.19
CA ALA A 85 -15.33 14.46 -4.78
C ALA A 85 -14.26 15.45 -4.28
N ASP A 86 -13.97 15.45 -2.97
CA ASP A 86 -13.05 16.40 -2.33
C ASP A 86 -11.60 16.24 -2.81
N HIS A 87 -11.21 15.04 -3.23
CA HIS A 87 -9.86 14.70 -3.65
C HIS A 87 -9.70 14.53 -5.17
N ALA A 88 -10.77 14.71 -5.94
CA ALA A 88 -10.78 14.46 -7.38
C ALA A 88 -9.78 15.30 -8.17
N ARG A 89 -9.46 16.51 -7.69
CA ARG A 89 -8.50 17.41 -8.34
C ARG A 89 -7.04 17.10 -8.02
N THR A 90 -6.78 16.52 -6.84
CA THR A 90 -5.43 16.27 -6.34
C THR A 90 -5.00 14.82 -6.51
N GLY A 91 -5.96 13.91 -6.70
CA GLY A 91 -5.73 12.48 -6.57
C GLY A 91 -5.64 12.05 -5.11
N ILE A 92 -5.36 10.76 -4.91
CA ILE A 92 -5.17 10.17 -3.58
C ILE A 92 -3.78 9.54 -3.47
N PRO A 93 -3.26 9.28 -2.25
CA PRO A 93 -2.00 8.57 -2.07
C PRO A 93 -2.01 7.21 -2.79
N THR A 94 -0.98 6.95 -3.59
CA THR A 94 -0.82 5.68 -4.30
C THR A 94 -0.26 4.60 -3.37
N LEU A 95 -0.49 3.33 -3.70
CA LEU A 95 0.16 2.23 -2.99
C LEU A 95 1.68 2.36 -3.06
N HIS A 96 2.22 2.77 -4.20
CA HIS A 96 3.64 3.03 -4.36
C HIS A 96 4.15 4.12 -3.40
N ALA A 97 3.45 5.26 -3.30
CA ALA A 97 3.83 6.32 -2.37
C ALA A 97 3.79 5.84 -0.91
N LEU A 98 2.74 5.10 -0.52
CA LEU A 98 2.64 4.50 0.82
C LEU A 98 3.81 3.55 1.11
N ARG A 99 4.20 2.71 0.14
CA ARG A 99 5.36 1.82 0.26
C ARG A 99 6.67 2.57 0.42
N GLN A 100 6.87 3.66 -0.32
CA GLN A 100 8.08 4.48 -0.24
C GLN A 100 8.17 5.26 1.07
N GLU A 101 7.05 5.74 1.59
CA GLU A 101 6.99 6.52 2.82
C GLU A 101 7.15 5.65 4.08
N PHE A 102 6.69 4.40 4.04
CA PHE A 102 6.64 3.52 5.22
C PHE A 102 7.99 3.37 5.95
N PRO A 103 9.14 3.09 5.29
CA PRO A 103 10.41 2.91 5.99
C PRO A 103 10.85 4.16 6.78
N SER A 104 10.47 5.34 6.33
CA SER A 104 10.76 6.60 7.05
C SER A 104 9.88 6.75 8.29
N ALA A 105 8.59 6.42 8.16
CA ALA A 105 7.63 6.45 9.26
C ALA A 105 7.93 5.38 10.32
N ALA A 106 8.32 4.18 9.90
CA ALA A 106 8.75 3.09 10.78
C ALA A 106 10.01 3.47 11.58
N ARG A 107 11.01 4.10 10.94
CA ARG A 107 12.20 4.60 11.65
C ARG A 107 11.85 5.67 12.70
N ALA A 108 10.90 6.55 12.41
CA ALA A 108 10.40 7.53 13.38
C ALA A 108 9.71 6.86 14.57
N ALA A 109 8.86 5.86 14.31
CA ALA A 109 8.21 5.07 15.35
C ALA A 109 9.22 4.29 16.22
N LEU A 110 10.24 3.69 15.62
CA LEU A 110 11.35 3.05 16.34
C LEU A 110 12.14 4.03 17.22
N ALA A 111 12.40 5.24 16.73
CA ALA A 111 13.07 6.27 17.50
C ALA A 111 12.23 6.71 18.71
N ALA A 112 10.92 6.86 18.52
CA ALA A 112 9.96 7.16 19.58
C ALA A 112 9.81 6.01 20.61
N SER A 113 10.02 4.76 20.20
CA SER A 113 10.05 3.61 21.11
C SER A 113 11.25 3.68 22.05
N ARG A 114 12.44 3.97 21.50
CA ARG A 114 13.69 4.03 22.27
C ARG A 114 13.75 5.19 23.27
N SER A 115 13.09 6.31 22.99
CA SER A 115 13.04 7.44 23.94
C SER A 115 12.22 7.13 25.20
N ILE A 116 11.26 6.19 25.12
CA ILE A 116 10.46 5.75 26.27
C ILE A 116 11.24 4.71 27.11
N SER A 117 12.01 3.84 26.48
CA SER A 117 12.75 2.75 27.17
C SER A 117 13.96 3.21 27.99
N GLY A 118 14.33 4.50 27.97
CA GLY A 118 15.41 5.04 28.82
C GLY A 118 16.84 4.66 28.43
N GLU A 119 17.05 3.79 27.43
CA GLU A 119 18.37 3.27 27.00
C GLU A 119 19.35 4.32 26.40
N GLY A 120 19.02 5.61 26.49
CA GLY A 120 19.75 6.71 25.87
C GLY A 120 20.87 7.34 26.71
N THR A 121 21.00 7.05 28.00
CA THR A 121 22.12 7.59 28.80
C THR A 121 23.34 6.68 28.76
N VAL A 122 24.54 7.26 28.61
CA VAL A 122 25.81 6.51 28.68
C VAL A 122 25.96 5.75 30.01
N GLY A 123 25.35 6.26 31.08
CA GLY A 123 25.28 5.59 32.38
C GLY A 123 24.49 4.28 32.36
N ASP A 124 23.32 4.24 31.72
CA ASP A 124 22.49 3.02 31.67
C ASP A 124 23.09 1.92 30.81
N ARG A 125 23.90 2.25 29.80
CA ARG A 125 24.62 1.25 29.00
C ARG A 125 25.68 0.52 29.82
N ILE A 126 26.34 1.21 30.74
CA ILE A 126 27.34 0.60 31.66
C ILE A 126 26.64 -0.28 32.71
N VAL A 127 25.51 0.17 33.26
CA VAL A 127 24.70 -0.62 34.21
C VAL A 127 24.11 -1.87 33.54
N THR A 128 23.65 -1.76 32.30
CA THR A 128 23.09 -2.88 31.52
C THR A 128 24.16 -3.91 31.15
N PHE A 129 25.38 -3.47 30.81
CA PHE A 129 26.51 -4.37 30.53
C PHE A 129 26.92 -5.18 31.77
N LEU A 130 26.90 -4.55 32.97
CA LEU A 130 27.18 -5.23 34.24
C LEU A 130 26.05 -6.18 34.66
N ARG A 131 24.79 -5.87 34.31
CA ARG A 131 23.64 -6.75 34.55
C ARG A 131 23.65 -7.98 33.63
N HIS A 132 24.17 -7.86 32.41
CA HIS A 132 24.37 -9.00 31.50
C HIS A 132 25.49 -9.95 31.93
N ALA A 133 26.48 -9.49 32.68
CA ALA A 133 27.56 -10.34 33.20
C ALA A 133 27.10 -11.28 34.34
N THR A 134 25.94 -11.04 34.94
CA THR A 134 25.44 -11.79 36.12
C THR A 134 24.10 -12.50 35.90
N ASN A 135 23.41 -12.25 34.78
CA ASN A 135 22.10 -12.83 34.53
C ASN A 135 22.20 -14.24 33.91
N ALA A 136 22.63 -15.19 34.73
CA ALA A 136 22.42 -16.61 34.51
C ALA A 136 20.91 -16.87 34.38
N ARG A 137 20.47 -17.30 33.19
CA ARG A 137 19.12 -17.82 32.89
C ARG A 137 17.96 -17.11 33.61
N SER A 138 17.47 -16.03 33.01
CA SER A 138 16.06 -15.65 33.16
C SER A 138 15.37 -15.74 31.80
N LEU A 139 14.80 -16.92 31.54
CA LEU A 139 13.76 -17.12 30.54
C LEU A 139 12.49 -16.43 31.06
N THR A 140 12.37 -15.13 30.82
CA THR A 140 11.07 -14.43 30.82
C THR A 140 10.59 -14.44 29.37
N PRO A 141 9.34 -14.86 29.08
CA PRO A 141 8.87 -14.98 27.71
C PRO A 141 8.84 -13.60 27.06
N ARG A 142 9.58 -13.43 25.97
CA ARG A 142 9.31 -12.41 24.95
C ARG A 142 9.48 -13.06 23.59
N GLU A 143 8.43 -13.75 23.15
CA GLU A 143 8.08 -13.75 21.73
C GLU A 143 7.64 -12.31 21.41
N GLY A 144 8.24 -11.71 20.38
CA GLY A 144 8.48 -10.27 20.38
C GLY A 144 7.27 -9.40 20.04
N ASP A 145 6.54 -8.91 21.05
CA ASP A 145 5.66 -7.72 20.96
C ASP A 145 6.47 -6.40 20.95
N SER A 146 7.73 -6.45 20.50
CA SER A 146 8.55 -5.25 20.41
C SER A 146 8.06 -4.38 19.25
N ALA A 147 8.18 -3.06 19.39
CA ALA A 147 7.83 -2.14 18.30
C ALA A 147 8.56 -2.48 16.99
N ASP A 148 9.78 -3.03 17.08
CA ASP A 148 10.56 -3.48 15.93
C ASP A 148 9.95 -4.69 15.22
N ALA A 149 9.52 -5.71 15.97
CA ALA A 149 8.87 -6.87 15.40
C ALA A 149 7.52 -6.51 14.74
N ILE A 150 6.72 -5.66 15.39
CA ILE A 150 5.46 -5.16 14.84
C ILE A 150 5.69 -4.37 13.54
N LEU A 151 6.64 -3.43 13.56
CA LEU A 151 6.97 -2.62 12.38
C LEU A 151 7.54 -3.46 11.23
N SER A 152 8.31 -4.52 11.55
CA SER A 152 8.83 -5.45 10.54
C SER A 152 7.72 -6.27 9.87
N ARG A 153 6.74 -6.78 10.62
CA ARG A 153 5.58 -7.47 10.02
C ARG A 153 4.71 -6.52 9.21
N ALA A 154 4.47 -5.32 9.72
CA ALA A 154 3.76 -4.29 8.98
C ALA A 154 4.48 -3.94 7.66
N GLU A 155 5.82 -3.85 7.66
CA GLU A 155 6.61 -3.59 6.44
C GLU A 155 6.42 -4.68 5.38
N ALA A 156 6.41 -5.96 5.80
CA ALA A 156 6.19 -7.07 4.90
C ALA A 156 4.82 -6.97 4.22
N HIS A 157 3.76 -6.73 4.99
CA HIS A 157 2.41 -6.52 4.45
C HIS A 157 2.33 -5.31 3.51
N VAL A 158 2.98 -4.19 3.85
CA VAL A 158 3.07 -3.02 2.96
C VAL A 158 3.79 -3.35 1.66
N ALA A 159 4.88 -4.13 1.71
CA ALA A 159 5.62 -4.55 0.52
C ALA A 159 4.79 -5.46 -0.40
N GLU A 160 3.91 -6.28 0.17
CA GLU A 160 2.96 -7.14 -0.54
C GLU A 160 1.72 -6.36 -1.04
N GLY A 161 1.49 -5.16 -0.52
CA GLY A 161 0.32 -4.34 -0.84
C GLY A 161 -0.90 -4.60 0.04
N ASP A 162 -0.76 -5.43 1.07
CA ASP A 162 -1.80 -5.74 2.06
C ASP A 162 -1.86 -4.64 3.14
N LEU A 163 -2.45 -3.50 2.77
CA LEU A 163 -2.66 -2.39 3.70
C LEU A 163 -3.56 -2.77 4.89
N PRO A 164 -4.64 -3.57 4.75
CA PRO A 164 -5.44 -4.01 5.89
C PRO A 164 -4.62 -4.78 6.94
N ALA A 165 -3.80 -5.76 6.52
CA ALA A 165 -2.95 -6.50 7.44
C ALA A 165 -1.87 -5.62 8.08
N ALA A 166 -1.26 -4.72 7.30
CA ALA A 166 -0.31 -3.75 7.83
C ALA A 166 -0.92 -2.86 8.90
N LEU A 167 -2.14 -2.34 8.69
CA LEU A 167 -2.85 -1.50 9.66
C LEU A 167 -3.15 -2.28 10.95
N ALA A 168 -3.59 -3.54 10.83
CA ALA A 168 -3.86 -4.41 11.98
C ALA A 168 -2.60 -4.64 12.84
N GLU A 169 -1.43 -4.83 12.21
CA GLU A 169 -0.15 -4.91 12.93
C GLU A 169 0.14 -3.59 13.67
N LEU A 170 0.01 -2.45 12.98
CA LEU A 170 0.32 -1.14 13.55
C LEU A 170 -0.62 -0.73 14.70
N ASP A 171 -1.83 -1.28 14.77
CA ASP A 171 -2.78 -1.02 15.86
C ASP A 171 -2.30 -1.59 17.21
N SER A 172 -1.40 -2.58 17.17
CA SER A 172 -0.76 -3.12 18.37
C SER A 172 0.36 -2.23 18.92
N LEU A 173 0.80 -1.20 18.19
CA LEU A 173 1.82 -0.27 18.69
C LEU A 173 1.26 0.59 19.83
N PRO A 174 1.92 0.62 21.00
CA PRO A 174 1.50 1.49 22.10
C PRO A 174 2.11 2.89 21.98
N GLY A 175 1.43 3.90 22.55
CA GLY A 175 2.04 5.18 22.93
C GLY A 175 2.74 5.96 21.81
N ALA A 176 3.97 6.42 22.05
CA ALA A 176 4.68 7.32 21.15
C ALA A 176 5.03 6.71 19.77
N PRO A 177 5.43 5.43 19.65
CA PRO A 177 5.57 4.76 18.35
C PRO A 177 4.32 4.86 17.46
N ARG A 178 3.14 4.63 18.03
CA ARG A 178 1.86 4.75 17.31
C ARG A 178 1.60 6.18 16.85
N ALA A 179 1.83 7.15 17.73
CA ALA A 179 1.68 8.57 17.38
C ALA A 179 2.64 9.00 16.26
N ALA A 180 3.88 8.49 16.27
CA ALA A 180 4.89 8.81 15.27
C ALA A 180 4.57 8.28 13.87
N ILE A 181 3.86 7.14 13.76
CA ILE A 181 3.45 6.57 12.46
C ILE A 181 2.03 6.99 12.03
N ALA A 182 1.27 7.69 12.89
CA ALA A 182 -0.14 8.00 12.66
C ALA A 182 -0.42 8.74 11.33
N GLY A 183 0.49 9.60 10.88
CA GLY A 183 0.35 10.29 9.59
C GLY A 183 0.38 9.34 8.39
N TRP A 184 1.17 8.27 8.45
CA TRP A 184 1.18 7.23 7.41
C TRP A 184 -0.08 6.36 7.49
N VAL A 185 -0.49 5.98 8.71
CA VAL A 185 -1.72 5.22 8.98
C VAL A 185 -2.94 5.93 8.38
N ALA A 186 -3.10 7.23 8.64
CA ALA A 186 -4.22 8.01 8.12
C ALA A 186 -4.27 8.01 6.57
N LYS A 187 -3.12 8.08 5.89
CA LYS A 187 -3.08 8.00 4.42
C LYS A 187 -3.48 6.61 3.91
N ALA A 188 -3.06 5.55 4.58
CA ALA A 188 -3.41 4.18 4.22
C ALA A 188 -4.91 3.89 4.44
N GLU A 189 -5.45 4.29 5.60
CA GLU A 189 -6.88 4.22 5.90
C GLU A 189 -7.71 5.01 4.88
N PHE A 190 -7.29 6.24 4.56
CA PHE A 190 -7.95 7.06 3.56
C PHE A 190 -8.00 6.37 2.19
N ARG A 191 -6.89 5.76 1.75
CA ARG A 191 -6.86 4.99 0.50
C ARG A 191 -7.85 3.83 0.52
N LEU A 192 -7.91 3.07 1.61
CA LEU A 192 -8.86 1.94 1.75
C LEU A 192 -10.32 2.43 1.75
N ALA A 193 -10.61 3.53 2.43
CA ALA A 193 -11.94 4.14 2.44
C ALA A 193 -12.37 4.54 1.03
N VAL A 194 -11.48 5.16 0.25
CA VAL A 194 -11.77 5.53 -1.14
C VAL A 194 -12.00 4.29 -2.02
N LEU A 195 -11.21 3.23 -1.88
CA LEU A 195 -11.42 1.99 -2.63
C LEU A 195 -12.77 1.35 -2.29
N GLY A 196 -13.13 1.31 -1.01
CA GLY A 196 -14.45 0.84 -0.57
C GLY A 196 -15.59 1.72 -1.10
N ALA A 197 -15.42 3.04 -1.14
CA ALA A 197 -16.40 3.96 -1.70
C ALA A 197 -16.64 3.71 -3.20
N ILE A 198 -15.58 3.37 -3.96
CA ILE A 198 -15.70 2.98 -5.37
C ILE A 198 -16.46 1.66 -5.51
N ASP A 199 -16.23 0.69 -4.63
CA ASP A 199 -16.97 -0.59 -4.63
C ASP A 199 -18.46 -0.38 -4.37
N VAL A 200 -18.81 0.46 -3.39
CA VAL A 200 -20.20 0.83 -3.08
C VAL A 200 -20.85 1.57 -4.26
N LEU A 201 -20.15 2.55 -4.85
CA LEU A 201 -20.63 3.29 -6.02
C LEU A 201 -20.89 2.35 -7.20
N ALA A 202 -19.97 1.41 -7.46
CA ALA A 202 -20.13 0.41 -8.51
C ALA A 202 -21.33 -0.51 -8.25
N GLY A 203 -21.57 -0.90 -6.98
CA GLY A 203 -22.71 -1.73 -6.58
C GLY A 203 -24.06 -1.02 -6.77
N GLY A 204 -24.12 0.30 -6.58
CA GLY A 204 -25.33 1.10 -6.76
C GLY A 204 -25.70 1.42 -8.21
N MET A 205 -24.81 1.16 -9.17
CA MET A 205 -24.98 1.46 -10.59
C MET A 205 -25.31 0.25 -11.48
N ASN A 206 -25.42 -0.94 -10.88
CA ASN A 206 -25.90 -2.18 -11.52
C ASN A 206 -27.42 -2.29 -11.40
#